data_AF-A0AA38G7F9-F1
#
_entry.id   AF-A0AA38G7F9-F1
#
_cell.length_a   1.000
_cell.length_b   1.000
_cell.length_c   1.000
_cell.angle_alpha   90.00
_cell.angle_beta   90.00
_cell.angle_gamma   90.00
#
_symmetry.space_group_name_H-M   'P 1'
#
loop_
_entity.id
_entity.type
_entity.pdbx_description
1 polymer ?
#
loop_
_entity_poly.entity_id
_entity_poly.type
_entity_poly.pdbx_seq_one_letter_code
_entity_poly.pdbx_strand_id
1 'polypeptide(L)' 'VHFDGLFTFHGSREGVVLITPIGDVIPRAFQLGFPCTNNIIEYEALITNLKLAITWNIRQLRVIGDSQLIIKQVNDEYK' A
#
# COMPACT_ATOMS: atom_id res chain seq x y z
N VAL A 1 -1.56 -2.47 8.59
CA VAL A 1 -0.59 -2.24 7.50
C VAL A 1 -0.38 -0.75 7.39
N HIS A 2 0.86 -0.32 7.59
CA HIS A 2 1.26 1.06 7.34
C HIS A 2 1.82 1.13 5.91
N PHE A 3 1.34 2.11 5.14
CA PHE A 3 1.78 2.38 3.79
C PHE A 3 2.57 3.69 3.77
N ASP A 4 3.75 3.66 3.15
CA ASP A 4 4.57 4.84 2.88
C ASP A 4 5.13 4.69 1.46
N GLY A 5 4.65 5.52 0.54
CA GLY A 5 5.05 5.52 -0.86
C GLY A 5 6.37 6.24 -1.05
N LEU A 6 7.51 5.54 -0.98
CA LEU A 6 8.82 6.16 -1.17
C LEU A 6 9.27 6.19 -2.64
N PHE A 7 9.16 7.34 -3.31
CA PHE A 7 9.67 7.54 -4.67
C PHE A 7 11.21 7.70 -4.68
N THR A 8 11.93 6.83 -5.38
CA THR A 8 13.36 7.05 -5.68
C THR A 8 13.63 6.97 -7.19
N PHE A 9 14.43 7.91 -7.71
CA PHE A 9 14.64 8.17 -9.14
C PHE A 9 15.44 7.07 -9.90
N HIS A 10 15.44 5.84 -9.40
CA HIS A 10 16.06 4.64 -10.03
C HIS A 10 15.07 3.45 -10.08
N GLY A 11 13.79 3.76 -10.25
CA GLY A 11 12.70 2.79 -10.36
C GLY A 11 11.61 3.07 -9.33
N SER A 12 10.35 2.89 -9.74
CA SER A 12 9.15 3.01 -8.91
C SER A 12 9.13 1.89 -7.86
N ARG A 13 9.83 2.10 -6.76
CA ARG A 13 9.85 1.22 -5.58
C ARG A 13 8.79 1.67 -4.59
N GLU A 14 8.16 0.71 -3.96
CA GLU A 14 7.08 0.87 -3.01
C GLU A 14 7.43 0.08 -1.75
N GLY A 15 7.24 0.67 -0.58
CA GLY A 15 7.46 0.02 0.71
C GLY A 15 6.13 -0.26 1.42
N VAL A 16 5.96 -1.50 1.88
CA VAL A 16 4.82 -1.93 2.68
C VAL A 16 5.33 -2.47 4.00
N VAL A 17 4.68 -2.05 5.09
CA VAL A 17 4.90 -2.65 6.39
C VAL A 17 3.63 -3.31 6.89
N LEU A 18 3.67 -4.65 6.99
CA LEU A 18 2.62 -5.40 7.67
C LEU A 18 2.96 -5.54 9.15
N ILE A 19 2.01 -5.18 10.01
CA ILE A 19 2.15 -5.28 11.45
C ILE A 19 1.11 -6.28 11.94
N THR A 20 1.54 -7.35 12.61
CA THR A 20 0.64 -8.35 13.17
C THR A 20 0.01 -7.85 14.49
N PRO A 21 -1.09 -8.44 14.98
CA PRO A 21 -1.68 -8.06 16.26
C PRO A 21 -0.74 -8.21 17.46
N ILE A 22 0.27 -9.08 17.36
CA ILE A 22 1.29 -9.30 18.39
C ILE A 22 2.51 -8.38 18.24
N GLY A 23 2.50 -7.50 17.24
CA GLY A 23 3.52 -6.47 17.03
C GLY A 23 4.65 -6.86 16.08
N ASP A 24 4.58 -8.01 15.40
CA ASP A 24 5.61 -8.39 14.43
C ASP A 24 5.55 -7.45 13.22
N VAL A 25 6.72 -7.03 12.76
CA VAL A 25 6.88 -6.15 11.62
C VAL A 25 7.44 -6.95 10.44
N ILE A 26 6.66 -7.05 9.37
CA ILE A 26 7.02 -7.77 8.15
C ILE A 26 7.16 -6.73 7.03
N PRO A 27 8.39 -6.24 6.74
CA PRO A 27 8.61 -5.32 5.64
C PRO A 27 8.54 -6.06 4.31
N ARG A 28 7.88 -5.43 3.33
CA ARG A 28 7.88 -5.83 1.92
C ARG A 28 8.20 -4.62 1.07
N ALA A 29 8.88 -4.86 -0.05
CA ALA A 29 9.05 -3.86 -1.07
C ALA A 29 8.60 -4.44 -2.41
N PHE A 30 7.93 -3.60 -3.19
CA PHE A 30 7.51 -3.91 -4.55
C PHE A 30 8.21 -2.94 -5.50
N GLN A 31 8.52 -3.40 -6.70
CA GLN A 31 9.03 -2.55 -7.76
C GLN A 31 8.08 -2.65 -8.95
N LEU A 32 7.55 -1.52 -9.38
CA LEU A 32 6.78 -1.45 -10.61
C LEU A 32 7.77 -1.42 -11.78
N GLY A 33 7.54 -2.31 -12.75
CA GLY A 33 8.38 -2.45 -13.94
C GLY A 33 8.13 -1.37 -15.01
N PHE A 34 7.41 -0.30 -14.68
CA PHE A 34 6.97 0.72 -15.63
C PHE A 34 7.00 2.13 -15.01
N PRO A 35 7.15 3.19 -15.83
CA PRO A 35 7.01 4.57 -15.36
C PRO A 35 5.64 4.80 -14.73
N CYS A 36 5.61 5.32 -13.52
CA CYS A 36 4.39 5.57 -12.74
C CYS A 36 4.40 6.99 -12.17
N THR A 37 3.22 7.57 -12.00
CA THR A 37 3.04 8.74 -11.12
C THR A 37 2.92 8.28 -9.67
N ASN A 38 3.09 9.20 -8.71
CA ASN A 38 2.92 8.87 -7.29
C ASN A 38 1.55 8.24 -7.01
N ASN A 39 0.47 8.81 -7.54
CA ASN A 39 -0.88 8.24 -7.36
C ASN A 39 -0.98 6.79 -7.86
N ILE A 40 -0.36 6.46 -9.00
CA ILE A 40 -0.34 5.09 -9.53
C ILE A 40 0.41 4.16 -8.56
N ILE A 41 1.56 4.60 -8.04
CA ILE A 41 2.34 3.81 -7.07
C ILE A 41 1.50 3.53 -5.81
N GLU A 42 0.85 4.54 -5.25
CA GLU A 42 0.04 4.40 -4.05
C GLU A 42 -1.22 3.54 -4.27
N TYR A 43 -1.79 3.55 -5.48
CA TYR A 43 -2.88 2.66 -5.85
C TYR A 43 -2.45 1.21 -6.01
N GLU A 44 -1.37 0.97 -6.75
CA GLU A 44 -0.80 -0.37 -6.92
C GLU A 44 -0.40 -0.98 -5.58
N ALA A 45 0.09 -0.13 -4.68
CA ALA A 45 0.36 -0.51 -3.31
C ALA A 45 -0.86 -1.02 -2.56
N LEU A 46 -1.92 -0.21 -2.55
CA LEU A 46 -3.15 -0.57 -1.87
C LEU A 46 -3.70 -1.90 -2.40
N ILE A 47 -3.74 -2.07 -3.72
CA ILE A 47 -4.22 -3.28 -4.39
C ILE A 47 -3.34 -4.49 -4.03
N THR A 48 -2.03 -4.35 -4.09
CA THR A 48 -1.07 -5.43 -3.78
C THR A 48 -1.22 -5.90 -2.34
N ASN A 49 -1.41 -4.97 -1.40
CA ASN A 49 -1.63 -5.28 0.00
C ASN A 49 -2.95 -5.98 0.28
N LEU A 50 -4.02 -5.57 -0.40
CA LEU A 50 -5.32 -6.26 -0.30
C LEU A 50 -5.23 -7.69 -0.85
N LYS A 51 -4.54 -7.90 -1.99
CA LYS A 51 -4.28 -9.24 -2.53
C LYS A 51 -3.51 -10.11 -1.53
N LEU A 52 -2.45 -9.57 -0.92
CA LEU A 52 -1.70 -10.28 0.12
C LEU A 52 -2.55 -10.63 1.33
N ALA A 53 -3.38 -9.71 1.80
CA ALA A 53 -4.28 -9.97 2.92
C ALA A 53 -5.24 -11.12 2.63
N ILE A 54 -5.77 -11.19 1.40
CA ILE A 54 -6.60 -12.31 0.93
C ILE A 54 -5.79 -13.60 0.89
N THR A 55 -4.58 -13.59 0.31
CA THR A 55 -3.70 -14.77 0.24
C THR A 55 -3.36 -15.32 1.62
N TRP A 56 -3.21 -14.45 2.62
CA TRP A 56 -2.92 -14.83 4.01
C TRP A 56 -4.16 -15.06 4.86
N ASN A 57 -5.35 -15.04 4.26
CA ASN A 57 -6.63 -15.24 4.93
C ASN A 57 -6.83 -14.29 6.14
N ILE A 58 -6.34 -13.06 6.02
CA ILE A 58 -6.50 -12.01 7.02
C ILE A 58 -7.95 -11.56 7.00
N ARG A 59 -8.64 -11.73 8.14
CA ARG A 59 -10.07 -11.39 8.27
C ARG A 59 -10.33 -9.91 8.56
N GLN A 60 -9.36 -9.22 9.12
CA GLN A 60 -9.47 -7.81 9.51
C GLN A 60 -8.17 -7.09 9.19
N LEU A 61 -8.27 -6.01 8.43
CA LEU A 61 -7.14 -5.22 7.98
C LEU A 61 -7.41 -3.75 8.32
N ARG A 62 -6.44 -3.10 8.97
CA ARG A 62 -6.37 -1.64 9.04
C ARG A 62 -5.32 -1.16 8.05
N VAL A 63 -5.75 -0.38 7.07
CA VAL A 63 -4.87 0.27 6.09
C VAL A 63 -4.65 1.71 6.54
N ILE A 64 -3.39 2.13 6.58
CA ILE A 64 -2.99 3.51 6.87
C ILE A 64 -2.19 3.97 5.67
N GLY A 65 -2.62 5.03 4.99
CA GLY A 65 -1.88 5.71 3.94
C GLY A 65 -1.82 7.20 4.24
N ASP A 66 -0.96 7.89 3.52
CA ASP A 66 -0.75 9.34 3.52
C ASP A 66 -1.49 10.06 2.39
N SER A 67 -1.84 9.31 1.33
CA SER A 67 -2.61 9.80 0.19
C SER A 67 -4.05 10.16 0.53
N GLN A 68 -4.32 11.46 0.76
CA GLN A 68 -5.67 11.96 1.01
C GLN A 68 -6.64 11.65 -0.13
N LEU A 69 -6.16 11.63 -1.37
CA LEU A 69 -6.96 11.33 -2.55
C LEU A 69 -7.51 9.90 -2.46
N ILE A 70 -6.62 8.93 -2.28
CA ILE A 70 -7.00 7.50 -2.21
C ILE A 70 -7.86 7.23 -0.99
N ILE A 71 -7.53 7.81 0.18
CA ILE A 71 -8.33 7.68 1.40
C ILE A 71 -9.76 8.14 1.15
N LYS A 72 -9.94 9.31 0.54
CA LYS A 72 -11.27 9.85 0.23
C LYS A 72 -12.01 9.01 -0.80
N GLN A 73 -11.33 8.50 -1.83
CA GLN A 73 -11.97 7.66 -2.85
C GLN A 73 -12.42 6.31 -2.28
N VAL A 74 -11.62 5.68 -1.42
CA VAL A 74 -12.00 4.41 -0.76
C VAL A 74 -13.16 4.60 0.22
N ASN A 75 -13.27 5.77 0.82
CA ASN A 75 -14.38 6.14 1.71
C ASN A 75 -15.60 6.70 0.97
N ASP A 76 -15.61 6.71 -0.37
CA ASP A 76 -16.68 7.30 -1.20
C ASP A 76 -16.92 8.81 -0.93
N GLU A 77 -15.90 9.51 -0.44
CA GLU A 77 -15.89 10.96 -0.18
C GLU A 77 -15.41 11.77 -1.39
N TYR A 78 -14.85 11.10 -2.41
CA TYR A 78 -14.33 11.72 -3.62
C TYR A 78 -14.57 10.80 -4.82
N LYS A 79 -15.11 11.35 -5.92
CA LYS A 79 -15.42 10.63 -7.17
C LYS A 79 -14.40 10.93 -8.26
#